data_AF-A0A2J7Q2B4-F1
#
_entry.id   AF-A0A2J7Q2B4-F1
#
_cell.length_a   1.000
_cell.length_b   1.000
_cell.length_c   1.000
_cell.angle_alpha   90.00
_cell.angle_beta   90.00
_cell.angle_gamma   90.00
#
_symmetry.space_group_name_H-M   'P 1'
#
loop_
_entity.id
_entity.type
_entity.pdbx_description
1 polymer ?
#
loop_
_entity_poly.entity_id
_entity_poly.type
_entity_poly.pdbx_seq_one_letter_code
_entity_poly.pdbx_strand_id
1 'polypeptide(L)'
;MPKVSTCSSRSARLRSFVQEFGDKVFSTDGKIFYCKLCGVKVTAEKRFTVQQHCKTFKHGKCLSRLSTKDSRQSLLFKNSSTTSSSSSSSSSASPSSMNNGSEFSKDLCQWMVSSNIPLEKLHNQHFRQFLETYTSHPIPSESTLRKNYLSTCYEDMLNKIRTSVADNKIWVSLDETSDVDGRYIANVIVGTLKQDQPGERFLLDCEVLERANHSTIAVLFDNSMKLLWPNGIQRNNVLLLVTDAAPYMKKAAKGLRILYPKMVHITCLAHALHRVAEEVRGHFPDVDRLVSNGKKIFIKAPLRVQKFKQEAPLLPLPPQPVVTRWGTWLDAVAYYCENYTAIEKMFNGFDSSESTSIKAVKDLFSTTLAQNLAYIKSNFCSISGAITRLEFVGTELCDALDTVKSIENELNRTRGEISDRIKTKIESVLHRNAGYSTLCKIADILSGKLATFEDDTELSPNDLTFFKYAPVTSCDVERSFSKYKTILSDNRRSFKFENLKMHVVINCNCNSEN
;
A
#
# COMPACT_ATOMS: atom_id res chain seq x y z
N MET A 1 -53.12 -73.17 -11.58
CA MET A 1 -53.68 -72.08 -10.75
C MET A 1 -52.64 -70.97 -10.61
N PRO A 2 -52.76 -69.82 -11.28
CA PRO A 2 -51.90 -68.68 -10.97
C PRO A 2 -52.53 -67.87 -9.81
N LYS A 3 -51.77 -67.64 -8.74
CA LYS A 3 -52.16 -66.74 -7.66
C LYS A 3 -52.06 -65.30 -8.16
N VAL A 4 -53.22 -64.69 -8.40
CA VAL A 4 -53.38 -63.26 -8.70
C VAL A 4 -53.67 -62.48 -7.40
N SER A 5 -53.01 -61.33 -7.29
CA SER A 5 -53.33 -60.13 -6.49
C SER A 5 -52.99 -60.04 -4.99
N THR A 6 -52.07 -59.12 -4.68
CA THR A 6 -52.23 -58.07 -3.64
C THR A 6 -51.22 -56.91 -3.77
N CYS A 7 -50.57 -56.71 -4.93
CA CYS A 7 -49.71 -55.54 -5.16
C CYS A 7 -50.50 -54.25 -5.51
N SER A 8 -51.80 -54.38 -5.77
CA SER A 8 -52.67 -53.27 -6.16
C SER A 8 -52.96 -52.29 -5.02
N SER A 9 -53.16 -52.74 -3.77
CA SER A 9 -53.65 -51.84 -2.71
C SER A 9 -52.59 -50.88 -2.14
N ARG A 10 -51.34 -51.35 -1.95
CA ARG A 10 -50.27 -50.50 -1.37
C ARG A 10 -49.79 -49.45 -2.37
N SER A 11 -49.54 -49.85 -3.61
CA SER A 11 -49.09 -48.92 -4.67
C SER A 11 -50.18 -47.91 -5.06
N ALA A 12 -51.46 -48.32 -5.06
CA ALA A 12 -52.58 -47.39 -5.25
C ALA A 12 -52.72 -46.40 -4.09
N ARG A 13 -52.57 -46.86 -2.84
CA ARG A 13 -52.64 -46.00 -1.65
C ARG A 13 -51.51 -44.97 -1.59
N LEU A 14 -50.28 -45.35 -1.95
CA LEU A 14 -49.18 -44.38 -1.99
C LEU A 14 -49.41 -43.34 -3.09
N ARG A 15 -49.94 -43.74 -4.25
CA ARG A 15 -50.32 -42.80 -5.32
C ARG A 15 -51.47 -41.89 -4.91
N SER A 16 -52.47 -42.39 -4.18
CA SER A 16 -53.55 -41.54 -3.65
C SER A 16 -53.03 -40.49 -2.66
N PHE A 17 -52.05 -40.83 -1.82
CA PHE A 17 -51.42 -39.85 -0.92
C PHE A 17 -50.54 -38.82 -1.66
N VAL A 18 -49.90 -39.19 -2.77
CA VAL A 18 -49.19 -38.20 -3.60
C VAL A 18 -50.19 -37.20 -4.19
N GLN A 19 -51.31 -37.69 -4.73
CA GLN A 19 -52.38 -36.85 -5.27
C GLN A 19 -53.07 -35.98 -4.20
N GLU A 20 -53.25 -36.51 -2.98
CA GLU A 20 -53.90 -35.80 -1.88
C GLU A 20 -53.02 -34.70 -1.26
N PHE A 21 -51.73 -34.98 -1.04
CA PHE A 21 -50.79 -34.06 -0.37
C PHE A 21 -49.90 -33.26 -1.33
N GLY A 22 -50.02 -33.49 -2.63
CA GLY A 22 -49.41 -32.72 -3.70
C GLY A 22 -48.12 -33.32 -4.27
N ASP A 23 -48.11 -33.48 -5.59
CA ASP A 23 -47.01 -34.07 -6.37
C ASP A 23 -45.72 -33.22 -6.36
N LYS A 24 -45.85 -31.92 -6.07
CA LYS A 24 -44.70 -31.03 -5.89
C LYS A 24 -43.97 -31.27 -4.55
N VAL A 25 -44.65 -31.87 -3.57
CA VAL A 25 -44.15 -32.07 -2.21
C VAL A 25 -43.73 -33.52 -1.97
N PHE A 26 -44.48 -34.49 -2.51
CA PHE A 26 -44.26 -35.91 -2.31
C PHE A 26 -44.05 -36.67 -3.63
N SER A 27 -43.32 -37.79 -3.56
CA SER A 27 -43.19 -38.75 -4.67
C SER A 27 -43.20 -40.18 -4.16
N THR A 28 -43.60 -41.10 -5.02
CA THR A 28 -43.54 -42.53 -4.76
C THR A 28 -43.14 -43.32 -6.00
N ASP A 29 -42.38 -44.38 -5.81
CA ASP A 29 -42.04 -45.41 -6.81
C ASP A 29 -42.98 -46.65 -6.69
N GLY A 30 -44.05 -46.53 -5.89
CA GLY A 30 -44.98 -47.63 -5.59
C GLY A 30 -44.56 -48.51 -4.40
N LYS A 31 -43.35 -48.34 -3.85
CA LYS A 31 -42.85 -49.07 -2.68
C LYS A 31 -42.49 -48.14 -1.51
N ILE A 32 -41.93 -46.97 -1.82
CA ILE A 32 -41.45 -45.95 -0.89
C ILE A 32 -42.23 -44.65 -1.10
N PHE A 33 -42.58 -43.98 0.00
CA PHE A 33 -43.18 -42.64 -0.01
C PHE A 33 -42.13 -41.63 0.48
N TYR A 34 -41.84 -40.61 -0.33
CA TYR A 34 -40.70 -39.72 -0.11
C TYR A 34 -41.13 -38.25 -0.15
N CYS A 35 -40.66 -37.48 0.82
CA CYS A 35 -40.87 -36.03 0.85
C CYS A 35 -39.70 -35.33 0.15
N LYS A 36 -39.99 -34.72 -1.00
CA LYS A 36 -39.01 -33.99 -1.81
C LYS A 36 -38.44 -32.77 -1.07
N LEU A 37 -39.22 -32.18 -0.17
CA LEU A 37 -38.84 -30.95 0.55
C LEU A 37 -37.93 -31.21 1.74
N CYS A 38 -38.20 -32.30 2.46
CA CYS A 38 -37.46 -32.66 3.66
C CYS A 38 -36.28 -33.59 3.35
N GLY A 39 -36.25 -34.17 2.15
CA GLY A 39 -35.21 -35.10 1.70
C GLY A 39 -35.27 -36.47 2.41
N VAL A 40 -36.44 -36.89 2.89
CA VAL A 40 -36.59 -38.08 3.76
C VAL A 40 -37.73 -38.99 3.31
N LYS A 41 -37.55 -40.29 3.57
CA LYS A 41 -38.61 -41.30 3.48
C LYS A 41 -39.61 -41.09 4.61
N VAL A 42 -40.90 -41.13 4.27
CA VAL A 42 -42.01 -40.94 5.23
C VAL A 42 -42.83 -42.23 5.29
N THR A 43 -43.14 -42.69 6.51
CA THR A 43 -43.99 -43.87 6.71
C THR A 43 -45.43 -43.52 6.36
N ALA A 44 -45.96 -44.15 5.31
CA ALA A 44 -47.28 -43.85 4.72
C ALA A 44 -48.24 -45.05 4.82
N GLU A 45 -48.31 -45.65 6.01
CA GLU A 45 -49.24 -46.76 6.31
C GLU A 45 -50.64 -46.25 6.66
N LYS A 46 -50.73 -45.07 7.29
CA LYS A 46 -51.98 -44.40 7.65
C LYS A 46 -51.90 -42.93 7.22
N ARG A 47 -53.03 -42.34 6.80
CA ARG A 47 -53.12 -40.92 6.41
C ARG A 47 -52.58 -39.97 7.50
N PHE A 48 -52.84 -40.30 8.76
CA PHE A 48 -52.41 -39.53 9.93
C PHE A 48 -50.88 -39.34 10.01
N THR A 49 -50.08 -40.34 9.65
CA THR A 49 -48.61 -40.22 9.75
C THR A 49 -48.04 -39.27 8.70
N VAL A 50 -48.68 -39.19 7.53
CA VAL A 50 -48.33 -38.21 6.49
C VAL A 50 -48.71 -36.80 6.93
N GLN A 51 -49.90 -36.61 7.53
CA GLN A 51 -50.31 -35.33 8.10
C GLN A 51 -49.40 -34.86 9.23
N GLN A 52 -48.95 -35.77 10.10
CA GLN A 52 -48.02 -35.45 11.17
C GLN A 52 -46.65 -35.00 10.62
N HIS A 53 -46.17 -35.62 9.54
CA HIS A 53 -44.96 -35.16 8.85
C HIS A 53 -45.11 -33.73 8.30
N CYS A 54 -46.25 -33.41 7.67
CA CYS A 54 -46.51 -32.07 7.14
C CYS A 54 -46.53 -30.98 8.22
N LYS A 55 -46.91 -31.34 9.45
CA LYS A 55 -46.91 -30.43 10.61
C LYS A 55 -45.54 -30.27 11.29
N THR A 56 -44.50 -30.98 10.84
CA THR A 56 -43.16 -30.85 11.44
C THR A 56 -42.52 -29.50 11.09
N PHE A 57 -41.75 -28.94 12.04
CA PHE A 57 -41.05 -27.67 11.86
C PHE A 57 -40.13 -27.65 10.62
N LYS A 58 -39.44 -28.77 10.35
CA LYS A 58 -38.58 -28.93 9.16
C LYS A 58 -39.39 -28.81 7.86
N HIS A 59 -40.57 -29.41 7.81
CA HIS A 59 -41.44 -29.35 6.63
C HIS A 59 -41.99 -27.94 6.42
N GLY A 60 -42.49 -27.28 7.47
CA GLY A 60 -42.99 -25.89 7.40
C GLY A 60 -41.94 -24.90 6.89
N LYS A 61 -40.68 -25.03 7.35
CA LYS A 61 -39.56 -24.19 6.89
C LYS A 61 -39.16 -24.44 5.43
N CYS A 62 -39.29 -25.67 4.94
CA CYS A 62 -39.02 -25.98 3.54
C CYS A 62 -40.16 -25.57 2.61
N LEU A 63 -41.41 -25.63 3.08
CA LEU A 63 -42.59 -25.24 2.31
C LEU A 63 -42.64 -23.71 2.08
N SER A 64 -42.28 -22.90 3.08
CA SER A 64 -42.17 -21.44 2.92
C SER A 64 -41.04 -21.00 1.98
N ARG A 65 -40.05 -21.86 1.74
CA ARG A 65 -38.99 -21.66 0.74
C ARG A 65 -39.42 -22.02 -0.69
N LEU A 66 -40.55 -22.71 -0.87
CA LEU A 66 -41.09 -23.04 -2.19
C LEU A 66 -42.01 -21.95 -2.73
N SER A 67 -42.84 -21.34 -1.87
CA SER A 67 -43.68 -20.20 -2.28
C SER A 67 -42.87 -18.98 -2.71
N THR A 68 -41.60 -18.90 -2.29
CA THR A 68 -40.63 -17.86 -2.70
C THR A 68 -39.76 -18.23 -3.90
N LYS A 69 -39.87 -19.48 -4.42
CA LYS A 69 -39.02 -20.00 -5.51
C LYS A 69 -39.61 -19.86 -6.91
N ASP A 70 -40.93 -19.70 -7.07
CA ASP A 70 -41.55 -19.50 -8.39
C ASP A 70 -41.15 -18.16 -9.06
N SER A 71 -40.52 -17.22 -8.33
CA SER A 71 -39.93 -16.00 -8.91
C SER A 71 -38.42 -16.08 -9.19
N ARG A 72 -37.76 -17.23 -9.02
CA ARG A 72 -36.27 -17.31 -9.00
C ARG A 72 -35.63 -18.43 -9.83
N GLN A 73 -36.35 -19.05 -10.77
CA GLN A 73 -35.78 -20.07 -11.66
C GLN A 73 -35.87 -19.69 -13.14
N SER A 74 -35.04 -18.74 -13.56
CA SER A 74 -34.41 -18.76 -14.88
C SER A 74 -33.14 -17.93 -14.78
N LEU A 75 -32.00 -18.58 -14.52
CA LEU A 75 -30.62 -18.07 -14.76
C LEU A 75 -29.60 -18.96 -14.04
N LEU A 76 -29.45 -20.21 -14.49
CA LEU A 76 -28.21 -20.96 -14.27
C LEU A 76 -28.02 -21.97 -15.43
N PHE A 77 -26.90 -21.79 -16.14
CA PHE A 77 -26.28 -22.61 -17.18
C PHE A 77 -26.73 -22.42 -18.65
N LYS A 78 -25.93 -21.61 -19.37
CA LYS A 78 -25.34 -21.97 -20.67
C LYS A 78 -24.13 -21.07 -20.94
N ASN A 79 -22.93 -21.57 -20.68
CA ASN A 79 -21.70 -21.14 -21.32
C ASN A 79 -21.16 -22.37 -22.04
N SER A 80 -21.26 -22.40 -23.36
CA SER A 80 -20.45 -23.25 -24.25
C SER A 80 -20.42 -22.64 -25.66
N SER A 81 -19.22 -22.16 -26.00
CA SER A 81 -18.58 -22.09 -27.32
C SER A 81 -19.09 -21.19 -28.46
N THR A 82 -18.06 -20.63 -29.12
CA THR A 82 -17.84 -20.33 -30.56
C THR A 82 -18.09 -18.92 -31.11
N THR A 83 -16.95 -18.31 -31.47
CA THR A 83 -16.66 -17.42 -32.60
C THR A 83 -17.65 -17.43 -33.77
N SER A 84 -18.12 -16.25 -34.16
CA SER A 84 -18.02 -15.73 -35.54
C SER A 84 -18.48 -14.27 -35.62
N SER A 85 -17.81 -13.56 -36.51
CA SER A 85 -17.92 -12.16 -36.93
C SER A 85 -19.30 -11.72 -37.40
N SER A 86 -19.70 -10.47 -37.11
CA SER A 86 -19.80 -9.35 -38.08
C SER A 86 -20.77 -8.23 -37.65
N SER A 87 -20.23 -7.01 -37.67
CA SER A 87 -20.80 -5.69 -38.02
C SER A 87 -22.23 -5.26 -37.64
N SER A 88 -22.26 -4.06 -37.04
CA SER A 88 -23.07 -2.87 -37.38
C SER A 88 -24.15 -2.41 -36.39
N SER A 89 -24.14 -1.10 -36.25
CA SER A 89 -24.77 -0.17 -35.32
C SER A 89 -26.28 0.01 -35.47
N SER A 90 -26.96 0.21 -34.33
CA SER A 90 -27.98 1.27 -34.20
C SER A 90 -28.40 1.47 -32.75
N SER A 91 -28.45 2.74 -32.36
CA SER A 91 -28.91 3.32 -31.11
C SER A 91 -30.42 3.18 -30.87
N SER A 92 -30.81 2.72 -29.68
CA SER A 92 -32.09 3.06 -29.06
C SER A 92 -32.03 2.83 -27.55
N ALA A 93 -32.26 3.89 -26.79
CA ALA A 93 -32.37 3.87 -25.33
C ALA A 93 -33.62 3.09 -24.88
N SER A 94 -33.44 2.16 -23.93
CA SER A 94 -34.49 1.59 -23.09
C SER A 94 -33.86 0.99 -21.82
N PRO A 95 -34.56 1.03 -20.67
CA PRO A 95 -33.95 1.08 -19.35
C PRO A 95 -33.38 -0.27 -18.89
N SER A 96 -32.08 -0.27 -18.59
CA SER A 96 -31.33 -1.41 -18.04
C SER A 96 -31.57 -1.54 -16.54
N SER A 97 -32.45 -2.46 -16.12
CA SER A 97 -32.64 -2.82 -14.69
C SER A 97 -32.35 -4.30 -14.39
N MET A 98 -31.42 -4.94 -15.12
CA MET A 98 -30.99 -6.31 -14.82
C MET A 98 -29.49 -6.49 -15.05
N ASN A 99 -28.66 -5.76 -14.29
CA ASN A 99 -27.29 -6.16 -13.94
C ASN A 99 -26.69 -5.40 -12.72
N ASN A 100 -27.41 -4.41 -12.17
CA ASN A 100 -26.88 -3.45 -11.20
C ASN A 100 -26.41 -4.07 -9.86
N GLY A 101 -26.87 -5.25 -9.46
CA GLY A 101 -26.51 -5.85 -8.16
C GLY A 101 -25.05 -6.35 -8.09
N SER A 102 -24.49 -6.82 -9.20
CA SER A 102 -23.09 -7.27 -9.26
C SER A 102 -22.14 -6.08 -9.40
N GLU A 103 -22.52 -5.08 -10.18
CA GLU A 103 -21.78 -3.82 -10.37
C GLU A 103 -21.72 -3.02 -9.06
N PHE A 104 -22.87 -2.82 -8.40
CA PHE A 104 -22.92 -2.17 -7.07
C PHE A 104 -22.00 -2.85 -6.05
N SER A 105 -22.00 -4.19 -6.01
CA SER A 105 -21.16 -4.94 -5.06
C SER A 105 -19.67 -4.78 -5.36
N LYS A 106 -19.31 -4.73 -6.65
CA LYS A 106 -17.94 -4.46 -7.10
C LYS A 106 -17.51 -3.05 -6.73
N ASP A 107 -18.33 -2.05 -7.04
CA ASP A 107 -18.06 -0.64 -6.75
C ASP A 107 -17.96 -0.39 -5.25
N LEU A 108 -18.83 -1.01 -4.45
CA LEU A 108 -18.75 -0.97 -3.00
C LEU A 108 -17.44 -1.57 -2.49
N CYS A 109 -17.02 -2.71 -3.04
CA CYS A 109 -15.73 -3.32 -2.70
C CYS A 109 -14.57 -2.38 -3.04
N GLN A 110 -14.56 -1.86 -4.26
CA GLN A 110 -13.52 -0.96 -4.76
C GLN A 110 -13.45 0.29 -3.86
N TRP A 111 -14.58 0.93 -3.58
CA TRP A 111 -14.66 2.14 -2.76
C TRP A 111 -14.15 1.89 -1.33
N MET A 112 -14.60 0.82 -0.67
CA MET A 112 -14.16 0.50 0.69
C MET A 112 -12.66 0.22 0.73
N VAL A 113 -12.14 -0.59 -0.20
CA VAL A 113 -10.70 -0.93 -0.24
C VAL A 113 -9.86 0.31 -0.55
N SER A 114 -10.26 1.09 -1.55
CA SER A 114 -9.59 2.34 -1.95
C SER A 114 -9.56 3.36 -0.81
N SER A 115 -10.64 3.44 -0.03
CA SER A 115 -10.75 4.37 1.10
C SER A 115 -10.15 3.83 2.42
N ASN A 116 -9.45 2.69 2.38
CA ASN A 116 -8.96 1.96 3.55
C ASN A 116 -10.06 1.67 4.62
N ILE A 117 -11.30 1.47 4.18
CA ILE A 117 -12.41 1.08 5.06
C ILE A 117 -12.41 -0.46 5.16
N PRO A 118 -12.28 -1.04 6.37
CA PRO A 118 -12.31 -2.48 6.53
C PRO A 118 -13.66 -3.06 6.08
N LEU A 119 -13.62 -4.11 5.25
CA LEU A 119 -14.84 -4.78 4.77
C LEU A 119 -15.71 -5.33 5.92
N GLU A 120 -15.10 -5.69 7.05
CA GLU A 120 -15.78 -6.12 8.28
C GLU A 120 -16.78 -5.09 8.80
N LYS A 121 -16.62 -3.79 8.48
CA LYS A 121 -17.56 -2.75 8.91
C LYS A 121 -18.99 -2.99 8.41
N LEU A 122 -19.17 -3.77 7.34
CA LEU A 122 -20.48 -4.20 6.84
C LEU A 122 -21.22 -5.16 7.79
N HIS A 123 -20.55 -5.71 8.81
CA HIS A 123 -21.20 -6.50 9.87
C HIS A 123 -21.95 -5.62 10.88
N ASN A 124 -21.62 -4.33 10.98
CA ASN A 124 -22.33 -3.42 11.86
C ASN A 124 -23.75 -3.20 11.30
N GLN A 125 -24.77 -3.56 12.09
CA GLN A 125 -26.17 -3.50 11.65
C GLN A 125 -26.63 -2.07 11.32
N HIS A 126 -26.21 -1.07 12.10
CA HIS A 126 -26.58 0.32 11.84
C HIS A 126 -25.95 0.84 10.54
N PHE A 127 -24.68 0.54 10.31
CA PHE A 127 -23.99 0.92 9.07
C PHE A 127 -24.62 0.24 7.85
N ARG A 128 -24.93 -1.05 7.98
CA ARG A 128 -25.59 -1.82 6.94
C ARG A 128 -26.99 -1.29 6.62
N GLN A 129 -27.82 -1.07 7.64
CA GLN A 129 -29.17 -0.51 7.49
C GLN A 129 -29.13 0.89 6.86
N PHE A 130 -28.18 1.73 7.26
CA PHE A 130 -27.97 3.05 6.65
C PHE A 130 -27.73 2.91 5.15
N LEU A 131 -26.77 2.06 4.73
CA LEU A 131 -26.49 1.85 3.32
C LEU A 131 -27.69 1.26 2.56
N GLU A 132 -28.37 0.26 3.12
CA GLU A 132 -29.57 -0.35 2.51
C GLU A 132 -30.69 0.69 2.30
N THR A 133 -30.87 1.60 3.27
CA THR A 133 -31.89 2.66 3.22
C THR A 133 -31.62 3.65 2.09
N TYR A 134 -30.39 4.15 1.98
CA TYR A 134 -30.08 5.22 1.03
C TYR A 134 -29.71 4.72 -0.37
N THR A 135 -29.24 3.47 -0.51
CA THR A 135 -28.87 2.91 -1.81
C THR A 135 -29.98 2.12 -2.47
N SER A 136 -31.00 1.68 -1.72
CA SER A 136 -32.03 0.73 -2.19
C SER A 136 -31.44 -0.61 -2.73
N HIS A 137 -30.18 -0.92 -2.39
CA HIS A 137 -29.51 -2.16 -2.78
C HIS A 137 -29.27 -3.06 -1.56
N PRO A 138 -29.41 -4.40 -1.70
CA PRO A 138 -29.01 -5.32 -0.64
C PRO A 138 -27.49 -5.30 -0.48
N ILE A 139 -27.03 -5.09 0.75
CA ILE A 139 -25.59 -4.95 1.01
C ILE A 139 -24.92 -6.33 1.08
N PRO A 140 -23.88 -6.62 0.26
CA PRO A 140 -23.17 -7.89 0.33
C PRO A 140 -22.47 -8.08 1.68
N SER A 141 -22.23 -9.32 2.08
CA SER A 141 -21.42 -9.60 3.26
C SER A 141 -19.93 -9.34 2.99
N GLU A 142 -19.13 -9.11 4.03
CA GLU A 142 -17.67 -9.02 3.93
C GLU A 142 -17.07 -10.21 3.15
N SER A 143 -17.54 -11.43 3.46
CA SER A 143 -17.08 -12.67 2.82
C SER A 143 -17.41 -12.69 1.33
N THR A 144 -18.58 -12.17 0.94
CA THR A 144 -19.01 -12.05 -0.45
C THR A 144 -18.10 -11.07 -1.20
N LEU A 145 -17.84 -9.90 -0.63
CA LEU A 145 -16.97 -8.89 -1.24
C LEU A 145 -15.54 -9.40 -1.44
N ARG A 146 -14.94 -9.95 -0.38
CA ARG A 146 -13.57 -10.46 -0.41
C ARG A 146 -13.39 -11.59 -1.42
N LYS A 147 -14.31 -12.57 -1.47
CA LYS A 147 -14.13 -13.77 -2.31
C LYS A 147 -14.41 -13.53 -3.79
N ASN A 148 -15.38 -12.67 -4.10
CA ASN A 148 -15.91 -12.56 -5.45
C ASN A 148 -15.44 -11.29 -6.18
N TYR A 149 -15.07 -10.23 -5.44
CA TYR A 149 -14.85 -8.90 -6.04
C TYR A 149 -13.45 -8.34 -5.79
N LEU A 150 -12.80 -8.65 -4.67
CA LEU A 150 -11.46 -8.10 -4.37
C LEU A 150 -10.42 -8.42 -5.46
N SER A 151 -10.39 -9.67 -5.95
CA SER A 151 -9.48 -10.06 -7.03
C SER A 151 -9.80 -9.34 -8.34
N THR A 152 -11.09 -9.13 -8.64
CA THR A 152 -11.50 -8.40 -9.85
C THR A 152 -11.08 -6.93 -9.75
N CYS A 153 -11.28 -6.30 -8.60
CA CYS A 153 -10.84 -4.93 -8.32
C CYS A 153 -9.31 -4.78 -8.47
N TYR A 154 -8.57 -5.80 -8.01
CA TYR A 154 -7.12 -5.84 -8.14
C TYR A 154 -6.67 -5.96 -9.61
N GLU A 155 -7.27 -6.86 -10.38
CA GLU A 155 -6.97 -7.00 -11.81
C GLU A 155 -7.34 -5.74 -12.62
N ASP A 156 -8.45 -5.08 -12.30
CA ASP A 156 -8.79 -3.80 -12.92
C ASP A 156 -7.73 -2.73 -12.63
N MET A 157 -7.22 -2.69 -11.39
CA MET A 157 -6.12 -1.80 -11.02
C MET A 157 -4.83 -2.15 -11.80
N LEU A 158 -4.47 -3.42 -11.88
CA LEU A 158 -3.30 -3.84 -12.68
C LEU A 158 -3.47 -3.47 -14.15
N ASN A 159 -4.66 -3.65 -14.73
CA ASN A 159 -4.93 -3.25 -16.11
C ASN A 159 -4.84 -1.75 -16.31
N LYS A 160 -5.28 -0.94 -15.33
CA LYS A 160 -5.07 0.52 -15.34
C LYS A 160 -3.58 0.87 -15.34
N ILE A 161 -2.78 0.24 -14.48
CA ILE A 161 -1.32 0.43 -14.44
C ILE A 161 -0.69 0.06 -15.78
N ARG A 162 -1.00 -1.13 -16.29
CA ARG A 162 -0.52 -1.64 -17.60
C ARG A 162 -0.85 -0.68 -18.74
N THR A 163 -2.06 -0.13 -18.76
CA THR A 163 -2.50 0.84 -19.78
C THR A 163 -1.71 2.15 -19.68
N SER A 164 -1.46 2.64 -18.47
CA SER A 164 -0.66 3.86 -18.26
C SER A 164 0.80 3.67 -18.68
N VAL A 165 1.38 2.48 -18.48
CA VAL A 165 2.80 2.23 -18.81
C VAL A 165 3.05 1.71 -20.25
N ALA A 166 2.01 1.30 -20.99
CA ALA A 166 2.15 0.46 -22.19
C ALA A 166 3.18 0.97 -23.21
N ASP A 167 3.14 2.25 -23.53
CA ASP A 167 4.00 2.89 -24.56
C ASP A 167 5.09 3.78 -23.97
N ASN A 168 5.30 3.72 -22.64
CA ASN A 168 6.21 4.61 -21.95
C ASN A 168 7.53 3.92 -21.57
N LYS A 169 8.61 4.71 -21.56
CA LYS A 169 9.79 4.37 -20.77
C LYS A 169 9.43 4.44 -19.30
N ILE A 170 10.04 3.58 -18.48
CA ILE A 170 9.72 3.48 -17.06
C ILE A 170 10.96 3.59 -16.18
N TRP A 171 10.70 4.01 -14.96
CA TRP A 171 11.59 3.83 -13.82
C TRP A 171 10.93 2.89 -12.82
N VAL A 172 11.76 2.19 -12.06
CA VAL A 172 11.33 1.26 -11.01
C VAL A 172 12.03 1.66 -9.71
N SER A 173 11.31 1.62 -8.61
CA SER A 173 11.91 1.70 -7.27
C SER A 173 11.39 0.57 -6.42
N LEU A 174 12.28 -0.02 -5.62
CA LEU A 174 11.92 -1.08 -4.70
C LEU A 174 12.73 -0.95 -3.43
N ASP A 175 12.13 -1.44 -2.36
CA ASP A 175 12.72 -1.50 -1.04
C ASP A 175 12.00 -2.58 -0.24
N GLU A 176 12.56 -2.96 0.91
CA GLU A 176 11.92 -3.85 1.85
C GLU A 176 11.83 -3.27 3.26
N THR A 177 10.89 -3.81 4.03
CA THR A 177 10.71 -3.48 5.44
C THR A 177 10.27 -4.72 6.21
N SER A 178 10.40 -4.67 7.54
CA SER A 178 9.81 -5.68 8.42
C SER A 178 8.47 -5.18 8.93
N ASP A 179 7.43 -5.99 8.79
CA ASP A 179 6.12 -5.66 9.33
C ASP A 179 5.93 -6.08 10.80
N VAL A 180 4.76 -5.74 11.36
CA VAL A 180 4.42 -6.01 12.77
C VAL A 180 4.32 -7.50 13.12
N ASP A 181 4.21 -8.37 12.11
CA ASP A 181 4.18 -9.83 12.27
C ASP A 181 5.56 -10.46 11.96
N GLY A 182 6.59 -9.63 11.73
CA GLY A 182 7.96 -10.06 11.45
C GLY A 182 8.19 -10.55 10.02
N ARG A 183 7.26 -10.29 9.08
CA ARG A 183 7.43 -10.63 7.66
C ARG A 183 8.32 -9.59 6.98
N TYR A 184 9.21 -10.03 6.10
CA TYR A 184 9.92 -9.14 5.19
C TYR A 184 8.99 -8.80 4.03
N ILE A 185 8.48 -7.57 4.01
CA ILE A 185 7.59 -7.07 2.97
C ILE A 185 8.41 -6.23 2.00
N ALA A 186 8.29 -6.51 0.72
CA ALA A 186 8.92 -5.72 -0.33
C ALA A 186 7.86 -5.11 -1.24
N ASN A 187 8.04 -3.82 -1.51
CA ASN A 187 7.14 -3.05 -2.37
C ASN A 187 7.89 -2.63 -3.62
N VAL A 188 7.21 -2.70 -4.77
CA VAL A 188 7.76 -2.28 -6.06
C VAL A 188 6.90 -1.17 -6.64
N ILE A 189 7.48 0.01 -6.75
CA ILE A 189 6.91 1.17 -7.43
C ILE A 189 7.36 1.15 -8.89
N VAL A 190 6.43 1.39 -9.80
CA VAL A 190 6.71 1.68 -11.21
C VAL A 190 6.21 3.07 -11.54
N GLY A 191 7.00 3.84 -12.29
CA GLY A 191 6.52 5.09 -12.84
C GLY A 191 6.93 5.29 -14.29
N THR A 192 6.13 6.07 -15.00
CA THR A 192 6.40 6.45 -16.38
C THR A 192 7.43 7.58 -16.42
N LEU A 193 8.27 7.58 -17.45
CA LEU A 193 9.16 8.69 -17.79
C LEU A 193 8.58 9.39 -19.01
N LYS A 194 8.30 10.68 -18.88
CA LYS A 194 7.78 11.55 -19.95
C LYS A 194 8.78 12.68 -20.20
N GLN A 195 8.80 13.20 -21.42
CA GLN A 195 9.78 14.22 -21.85
C GLN A 195 9.51 15.59 -21.23
N ASP A 196 8.24 16.01 -21.18
CA ASP A 196 7.88 17.40 -20.86
C ASP A 196 7.12 17.59 -19.54
N GLN A 197 6.86 16.50 -18.81
CA GLN A 197 6.13 16.56 -17.54
C GLN A 197 6.49 15.38 -16.63
N PRO A 198 6.21 15.48 -15.32
CA PRO A 198 6.27 14.33 -14.43
C PRO A 198 5.37 13.18 -14.90
N GLY A 199 5.88 11.96 -14.81
CA GLY A 199 5.11 10.77 -15.14
C GLY A 199 4.20 10.30 -14.00
N GLU A 200 3.24 9.45 -14.35
CA GLU A 200 2.41 8.73 -13.37
C GLU A 200 3.25 7.66 -12.65
N ARG A 201 2.86 7.34 -11.42
CA ARG A 201 3.55 6.40 -10.53
C ARG A 201 2.54 5.52 -9.81
N PHE A 202 2.90 4.26 -9.65
CA PHE A 202 2.02 3.23 -9.13
C PHE A 202 2.79 2.28 -8.23
N LEU A 203 2.16 1.85 -7.14
CA LEU A 203 2.57 0.62 -6.46
C LEU A 203 2.13 -0.56 -7.31
N LEU A 204 3.08 -1.21 -7.96
CA LEU A 204 2.85 -2.35 -8.84
C LEU A 204 2.70 -3.64 -8.05
N ASP A 205 3.58 -3.83 -7.07
CA ASP A 205 3.72 -5.12 -6.40
C ASP A 205 3.99 -4.95 -4.89
N CYS A 206 3.52 -5.92 -4.11
CA CYS A 206 3.69 -6.00 -2.66
C CYS A 206 3.79 -7.48 -2.29
N GLU A 207 4.99 -7.95 -1.97
CA GLU A 207 5.27 -9.37 -1.78
C GLU A 207 6.02 -9.66 -0.48
N VAL A 208 5.84 -10.88 0.05
CA VAL A 208 6.63 -11.38 1.19
C VAL A 208 7.91 -12.00 0.66
N LEU A 209 9.05 -11.54 1.16
CA LEU A 209 10.33 -12.16 0.92
C LEU A 209 10.65 -13.18 2.01
N GLU A 210 11.22 -14.31 1.60
CA GLU A 210 11.76 -15.29 2.56
C GLU A 210 12.97 -14.72 3.33
N ARG A 211 13.75 -13.85 2.67
CA ARG A 211 14.94 -13.20 3.21
C ARG A 211 15.27 -11.95 2.39
N ALA A 212 15.86 -10.94 3.04
CA ALA A 212 16.39 -9.75 2.37
C ALA A 212 17.81 -10.01 1.86
N ASN A 213 17.96 -10.39 0.58
CA ASN A 213 19.26 -10.54 -0.06
C ASN A 213 19.21 -10.22 -1.56
N HIS A 214 20.38 -10.18 -2.21
CA HIS A 214 20.47 -9.72 -3.60
C HIS A 214 19.73 -10.63 -4.59
N SER A 215 19.63 -11.93 -4.31
CA SER A 215 18.92 -12.88 -5.19
C SER A 215 17.41 -12.74 -5.08
N THR A 216 16.87 -12.60 -3.86
CA THR A 216 15.41 -12.45 -3.66
C THR A 216 14.93 -11.13 -4.23
N ILE A 217 15.71 -10.05 -4.10
CA ILE A 217 15.44 -8.76 -4.72
C ILE A 217 15.45 -8.85 -6.25
N ALA A 218 16.43 -9.52 -6.85
CA ALA A 218 16.49 -9.68 -8.31
C ALA A 218 15.30 -10.51 -8.85
N VAL A 219 14.90 -11.56 -8.12
CA VAL A 219 13.71 -12.37 -8.46
C VAL A 219 12.43 -11.54 -8.31
N LEU A 220 12.29 -10.76 -7.23
CA LEU A 220 11.17 -9.84 -7.04
C LEU A 220 11.07 -8.89 -8.23
N PHE A 221 12.16 -8.20 -8.59
CA PHE A 221 12.18 -7.29 -9.72
C PHE A 221 11.69 -7.96 -11.01
N ASP A 222 12.24 -9.13 -11.36
CA ASP A 222 11.87 -9.83 -12.60
C ASP A 222 10.41 -10.32 -12.56
N ASN A 223 9.91 -10.78 -11.41
CA ASN A 223 8.51 -11.15 -11.22
C ASN A 223 7.56 -9.96 -11.37
N SER A 224 7.89 -8.81 -10.80
CA SER A 224 7.10 -7.59 -10.96
C SER A 224 7.11 -7.11 -12.41
N MET A 225 8.23 -7.24 -13.13
CA MET A 225 8.26 -6.93 -14.57
C MET A 225 7.38 -7.90 -15.40
N LYS A 226 7.29 -9.18 -15.01
CA LYS A 226 6.34 -10.14 -15.61
C LYS A 226 4.89 -9.80 -15.28
N LEU A 227 4.62 -9.31 -14.06
CA LEU A 227 3.29 -8.83 -13.66
C LEU A 227 2.85 -7.65 -14.53
N LEU A 228 3.79 -6.74 -14.85
CA LEU A 228 3.56 -5.60 -15.72
C LEU A 228 3.36 -6.02 -17.19
N TRP A 229 4.20 -6.92 -17.70
CA TRP A 229 4.17 -7.38 -19.09
C TRP A 229 4.02 -8.90 -19.21
N PRO A 230 2.79 -9.44 -19.06
CA PRO A 230 2.55 -10.88 -19.07
C PRO A 230 2.88 -11.54 -20.43
N ASN A 231 2.84 -10.77 -21.52
CA ASN A 231 3.09 -11.25 -22.89
C ASN A 231 4.57 -11.11 -23.33
N GLY A 232 5.46 -10.63 -22.45
CA GLY A 232 6.88 -10.45 -22.75
C GLY A 232 7.44 -9.17 -22.16
N ILE A 233 8.47 -9.31 -21.31
CA ILE A 233 9.10 -8.20 -20.59
C ILE A 233 9.78 -7.23 -21.56
N GLN A 234 9.39 -5.96 -21.50
CA GLN A 234 9.96 -4.88 -22.31
C GLN A 234 11.25 -4.33 -21.70
N ARG A 235 12.33 -5.12 -21.74
CA ARG A 235 13.61 -4.82 -21.06
C ARG A 235 14.20 -3.44 -21.43
N ASN A 236 14.09 -3.05 -22.70
CA ASN A 236 14.59 -1.77 -23.21
C ASN A 236 13.75 -0.55 -22.82
N ASN A 237 12.60 -0.76 -22.15
CA ASN A 237 11.78 0.32 -21.64
C ASN A 237 12.10 0.65 -20.17
N VAL A 238 12.87 -0.19 -19.47
CA VAL A 238 13.34 0.09 -18.12
C VAL A 238 14.62 0.93 -18.21
N LEU A 239 14.54 2.22 -17.91
CA LEU A 239 15.68 3.14 -18.00
C LEU A 239 16.33 3.43 -16.65
N LEU A 240 15.59 3.27 -15.55
CA LEU A 240 16.06 3.68 -14.24
C LEU A 240 15.58 2.72 -13.14
N LEU A 241 16.49 2.36 -12.24
CA LEU A 241 16.22 1.68 -10.99
C LEU A 241 16.72 2.53 -9.82
N VAL A 242 15.81 2.86 -8.90
CA VAL A 242 16.11 3.61 -7.68
C VAL A 242 15.95 2.71 -6.46
N THR A 243 17.01 2.50 -5.70
CA THR A 243 16.96 1.69 -4.46
C THR A 243 17.59 2.44 -3.28
N ASP A 244 17.55 1.84 -2.10
CA ASP A 244 18.41 2.24 -1.01
C ASP A 244 19.90 1.97 -1.31
N ALA A 245 20.78 2.31 -0.37
CA ALA A 245 22.23 2.14 -0.51
C ALA A 245 22.78 0.81 0.02
N ALA A 246 21.93 -0.16 0.40
CA ALA A 246 22.35 -1.41 0.99
C ALA A 246 23.23 -2.23 0.01
N PRO A 247 24.26 -2.92 0.52
CA PRO A 247 25.18 -3.69 -0.34
C PRO A 247 24.49 -4.75 -1.21
N TYR A 248 23.43 -5.40 -0.71
CA TYR A 248 22.70 -6.40 -1.49
C TYR A 248 21.81 -5.78 -2.58
N MET A 249 21.24 -4.59 -2.38
CA MET A 249 20.52 -3.86 -3.42
C MET A 249 21.45 -3.50 -4.57
N LYS A 250 22.63 -2.95 -4.26
CA LYS A 250 23.67 -2.66 -5.28
C LYS A 250 24.11 -3.91 -6.03
N LYS A 251 24.28 -5.02 -5.31
CA LYS A 251 24.64 -6.31 -5.91
C LYS A 251 23.53 -6.85 -6.81
N ALA A 252 22.27 -6.72 -6.41
CA ALA A 252 21.11 -7.11 -7.23
C ALA A 252 21.03 -6.27 -8.51
N ALA A 253 21.09 -4.94 -8.38
CA ALA A 253 21.05 -4.02 -9.50
C ALA A 253 22.18 -4.26 -10.51
N LYS A 254 23.40 -4.52 -10.03
CA LYS A 254 24.53 -4.91 -10.90
C LYS A 254 24.24 -6.18 -11.70
N GLY A 255 23.60 -7.18 -11.09
CA GLY A 255 23.19 -8.40 -11.78
C GLY A 255 22.06 -8.17 -12.78
N LEU A 256 21.07 -7.36 -12.41
CA LEU A 256 19.94 -7.00 -13.28
C LEU A 256 20.40 -6.23 -14.52
N ARG A 257 21.42 -5.38 -14.42
CA ARG A 257 21.96 -4.61 -15.55
C ARG A 257 22.37 -5.49 -16.75
N ILE A 258 22.76 -6.75 -16.52
CA ILE A 258 23.06 -7.72 -17.58
C ILE A 258 21.83 -8.00 -18.45
N LEU A 259 20.64 -8.03 -17.84
CA LEU A 259 19.37 -8.30 -18.51
C LEU A 259 18.60 -7.02 -18.87
N TYR A 260 19.04 -5.86 -18.40
CA TYR A 260 18.41 -4.55 -18.63
C TYR A 260 19.53 -3.55 -19.00
N PRO A 261 20.08 -3.61 -20.22
CA PRO A 261 21.32 -2.89 -20.58
C PRO A 261 21.17 -1.37 -20.59
N LYS A 262 19.95 -0.85 -20.77
CA LYS A 262 19.63 0.59 -20.72
C LYS A 262 19.33 1.11 -19.31
N MET A 263 19.28 0.24 -18.31
CA MET A 263 18.88 0.61 -16.96
C MET A 263 20.06 1.23 -16.19
N VAL A 264 19.91 2.49 -15.81
CA VAL A 264 20.77 3.16 -14.84
C VAL A 264 20.32 2.79 -13.44
N HIS A 265 21.24 2.38 -12.57
CA HIS A 265 20.96 2.16 -11.15
C HIS A 265 21.48 3.34 -10.33
N ILE A 266 20.59 3.97 -9.56
CA ILE A 266 20.93 5.02 -8.60
C ILE A 266 20.46 4.63 -7.20
N THR A 267 21.24 5.00 -6.19
CA THR A 267 20.79 4.93 -4.80
C THR A 267 20.15 6.24 -4.36
N CYS A 268 19.09 6.17 -3.55
CA CYS A 268 18.29 7.31 -3.09
C CYS A 268 19.14 8.46 -2.53
N LEU A 269 19.05 9.64 -3.15
CA LEU A 269 19.82 10.83 -2.75
C LEU A 269 19.31 11.46 -1.45
N ALA A 270 18.01 11.36 -1.15
CA ALA A 270 17.49 11.80 0.14
C ALA A 270 18.02 10.91 1.28
N HIS A 271 18.11 9.60 1.08
CA HIS A 271 18.76 8.69 2.03
C HIS A 271 20.27 8.95 2.12
N ALA A 272 20.93 9.30 1.01
CA ALA A 272 22.33 9.71 1.03
C ALA A 272 22.56 10.92 1.97
N LEU A 273 21.78 12.00 1.80
CA LEU A 273 21.85 13.17 2.67
C LEU A 273 21.45 12.86 4.12
N HIS A 274 20.46 11.98 4.33
CA HIS A 274 20.10 11.54 5.67
C HIS A 274 21.26 10.85 6.39
N ARG A 275 22.04 10.02 5.71
CA ARG A 275 23.23 9.38 6.28
C ARG A 275 24.33 10.38 6.65
N VAL A 276 24.38 11.52 5.98
CA VAL A 276 25.26 12.65 6.37
C VAL A 276 24.71 13.31 7.63
N ALA A 277 23.40 13.54 7.71
CA ALA A 277 22.77 14.07 8.92
C ALA A 277 22.95 13.15 10.15
N GLU A 278 22.90 11.83 9.98
CA GLU A 278 23.18 10.87 11.07
C GLU A 278 24.66 10.89 11.49
N GLU A 279 25.59 11.15 10.57
CA GLU A 279 27.00 11.35 10.92
C GLU A 279 27.18 12.62 11.77
N VAL A 280 26.53 13.72 11.38
CA VAL A 280 26.50 14.96 12.19
C VAL A 280 25.99 14.64 13.59
N ARG A 281 24.83 13.98 13.68
CA ARG A 281 24.21 13.58 14.95
C ARG A 281 25.15 12.76 15.83
N GLY A 282 25.88 11.81 15.25
CA GLY A 282 26.84 10.96 15.95
C GLY A 282 27.98 11.73 16.63
N HIS A 283 28.31 12.93 16.15
CA HIS A 283 29.33 13.80 16.75
C HIS A 283 28.83 14.68 17.90
N PHE A 284 27.52 14.76 18.15
CA PHE A 284 26.94 15.63 19.18
C PHE A 284 26.01 14.88 20.15
N PRO A 285 26.56 14.00 21.01
CA PRO A 285 25.76 13.15 21.91
C PRO A 285 24.91 13.96 22.91
N ASP A 286 25.40 15.09 23.40
CA ASP A 286 24.64 15.95 24.33
C ASP A 286 23.45 16.62 23.66
N VAL A 287 23.62 17.06 22.40
CA VAL A 287 22.53 17.60 21.59
C VAL A 287 21.51 16.51 21.28
N ASP A 288 21.96 15.30 20.95
CA ASP A 288 21.06 14.17 20.73
C ASP A 288 20.28 13.80 22.00
N ARG A 289 20.95 13.85 23.16
CA ARG A 289 20.32 13.60 24.46
C ARG A 289 19.30 14.68 24.81
N LEU A 290 19.57 15.94 24.49
CA LEU A 290 18.59 17.04 24.61
C LEU A 290 17.36 16.76 23.74
N VAL A 291 17.56 16.52 22.44
CA VAL A 291 16.49 16.32 21.47
C VAL A 291 15.62 15.11 21.85
N SER A 292 16.25 14.00 22.22
CA SER A 292 15.55 12.75 22.57
C SER A 292 14.79 12.82 23.90
N ASN A 293 15.23 13.65 24.87
CA ASN A 293 14.55 13.78 26.16
C ASN A 293 13.56 14.95 26.23
N GLY A 294 13.81 16.04 25.51
CA GLY A 294 12.99 17.24 25.64
C GLY A 294 11.51 17.02 25.31
N LYS A 295 11.18 16.21 24.28
CA LYS A 295 9.77 15.84 24.04
C LYS A 295 9.22 14.86 25.09
N LYS A 296 10.04 13.94 25.62
CA LYS A 296 9.60 12.96 26.63
C LYS A 296 9.04 13.62 27.88
N ILE A 297 9.50 14.84 28.20
CA ILE A 297 8.96 15.66 29.29
C ILE A 297 7.45 15.89 29.11
N PHE A 298 6.97 16.06 27.87
CA PHE A 298 5.57 16.40 27.58
C PHE A 298 4.68 15.19 27.26
N ILE A 299 5.26 14.02 26.98
CA ILE A 299 4.49 12.82 26.65
C ILE A 299 3.66 12.37 27.85
N LYS A 300 2.34 12.25 27.65
CA LYS A 300 1.36 11.87 28.69
C LYS A 300 1.36 12.78 29.93
N ALA A 301 1.76 14.05 29.76
CA ALA A 301 1.87 15.01 30.86
C ALA A 301 1.06 16.30 30.60
N PRO A 302 -0.28 16.25 30.72
CA PRO A 302 -1.15 17.37 30.35
C PRO A 302 -0.86 18.65 31.14
N LEU A 303 -0.54 18.55 32.43
CA LEU A 303 -0.19 19.70 33.27
C LEU A 303 1.08 20.42 32.78
N ARG A 304 2.10 19.67 32.34
CA ARG A 304 3.34 20.27 31.79
C ARG A 304 3.10 20.89 30.42
N VAL A 305 2.24 20.28 29.58
CA VAL A 305 1.81 20.88 28.31
C VAL A 305 1.03 22.17 28.55
N GLN A 306 0.15 22.21 29.56
CA GLN A 306 -0.60 23.41 29.92
C GLN A 306 0.33 24.52 30.41
N LYS A 307 1.27 24.20 31.31
CA LYS A 307 2.27 25.15 31.80
C LYS A 307 3.13 25.70 30.67
N PHE A 308 3.59 24.85 29.74
CA PHE A 308 4.31 25.28 28.53
C PHE A 308 3.50 26.30 27.73
N LYS A 309 2.22 26.00 27.45
CA LYS A 309 1.35 26.89 26.65
C LYS A 309 1.04 28.21 27.37
N GLN A 310 1.08 28.24 28.70
CA GLN A 310 0.88 29.48 29.47
C GLN A 310 2.14 30.35 29.48
N GLU A 311 3.32 29.76 29.63
CA GLU A 311 4.59 30.49 29.69
C GLU A 311 5.14 30.87 28.31
N ALA A 312 4.85 30.07 27.28
CA ALA A 312 5.29 30.29 25.90
C ALA A 312 4.15 30.00 24.89
N PRO A 313 3.09 30.82 24.86
CA PRO A 313 1.88 30.54 24.07
C PRO A 313 2.11 30.52 22.55
N LEU A 314 3.12 31.26 22.07
CA LEU A 314 3.45 31.34 20.64
C LEU A 314 4.44 30.26 20.18
N LEU A 315 4.99 29.49 21.11
CA LEU A 315 5.99 28.47 20.80
C LEU A 315 5.29 27.12 20.58
N PRO A 316 5.59 26.36 19.52
CA PRO A 316 5.12 24.99 19.41
C PRO A 316 5.84 24.10 20.45
N LEU A 317 5.22 22.98 20.84
CA LEU A 317 5.91 22.01 21.69
C LEU A 317 7.17 21.48 20.98
N PRO A 318 8.21 21.07 21.75
CA PRO A 318 9.43 20.56 21.14
C PRO A 318 9.16 19.41 20.16
N PRO A 319 9.72 19.47 18.94
CA PRO A 319 9.49 18.46 17.93
C PRO A 319 10.09 17.12 18.37
N GLN A 320 9.50 16.02 17.88
CA GLN A 320 10.16 14.71 17.91
C GLN A 320 10.79 14.49 16.57
N PRO A 321 12.07 14.10 16.51
CA PRO A 321 12.57 13.43 15.33
C PRO A 321 11.67 12.22 15.05
N VAL A 322 11.14 12.15 13.85
CA VAL A 322 10.36 11.01 13.38
C VAL A 322 11.36 10.12 12.67
N VAL A 323 11.60 8.91 13.21
CA VAL A 323 12.60 7.97 12.64
C VAL A 323 12.35 7.70 11.15
N THR A 324 11.08 7.71 10.73
CA THR A 324 10.66 7.49 9.34
C THR A 324 10.58 8.76 8.49
N ARG A 325 10.93 9.95 9.00
CA ARG A 325 11.05 11.19 8.23
C ARG A 325 12.46 11.74 8.38
N TRP A 326 13.22 11.62 7.30
CA TRP A 326 14.63 11.98 7.25
C TRP A 326 14.83 13.49 7.53
N GLY A 327 15.94 13.85 8.18
CA GLY A 327 16.29 15.25 8.47
C GLY A 327 15.64 15.86 9.72
N THR A 328 14.59 15.27 10.28
CA THR A 328 13.82 15.85 11.42
C THR A 328 14.63 16.09 12.70
N TRP A 329 15.76 15.42 12.89
CA TRP A 329 16.68 15.71 13.98
C TRP A 329 17.31 17.11 13.85
N LEU A 330 17.72 17.50 12.64
CA LEU A 330 18.29 18.82 12.37
C LEU A 330 17.26 19.93 12.56
N ASP A 331 15.99 19.67 12.21
CA ASP A 331 14.88 20.61 12.48
C ASP A 331 14.67 20.79 13.99
N ALA A 332 14.76 19.70 14.76
CA ALA A 332 14.69 19.77 16.21
C ALA A 332 15.85 20.57 16.80
N VAL A 333 17.07 20.39 16.28
CA VAL A 333 18.23 21.18 16.67
C VAL A 333 18.03 22.67 16.38
N ALA A 334 17.51 23.02 15.19
CA ALA A 334 17.19 24.40 14.84
C ALA A 334 16.17 25.01 15.82
N TYR A 335 15.11 24.26 16.15
CA TYR A 335 14.12 24.67 17.14
C TYR A 335 14.74 24.97 18.52
N TYR A 336 15.59 24.07 19.05
CA TYR A 336 16.23 24.31 20.35
C TYR A 336 17.22 25.48 20.31
N CYS A 337 17.94 25.65 19.20
CA CYS A 337 18.87 26.76 19.03
C CYS A 337 18.15 28.12 18.99
N GLU A 338 17.00 28.21 18.30
CA GLU A 338 16.21 29.45 18.19
C GLU A 338 15.56 29.85 19.51
N ASN A 339 15.20 28.86 20.31
CA ASN A 339 14.38 29.04 21.50
C ASN A 339 15.14 28.72 22.79
N TYR A 340 16.47 28.71 22.75
CA TYR A 340 17.33 28.17 23.81
C TYR A 340 16.99 28.75 25.18
N THR A 341 17.01 30.08 25.33
CA THR A 341 16.77 30.76 26.61
C THR A 341 15.37 30.51 27.16
N ALA A 342 14.35 30.47 26.28
CA ALA A 342 12.97 30.21 26.68
C ALA A 342 12.81 28.76 27.17
N ILE A 343 13.38 27.80 26.42
CA ILE A 343 13.35 26.38 26.76
C ILE A 343 14.14 26.08 28.04
N GLU A 344 15.33 26.67 28.20
CA GLU A 344 16.15 26.53 29.39
C GLU A 344 15.40 27.01 30.64
N LYS A 345 14.86 28.23 30.61
CA LYS A 345 14.08 28.80 31.71
C LYS A 345 12.92 27.88 32.10
N MET A 346 12.17 27.43 31.11
CA MET A 346 10.99 26.59 31.32
C MET A 346 11.37 25.22 31.89
N PHE A 347 12.39 24.55 31.33
CA PHE A 347 12.83 23.25 31.82
C PHE A 347 13.40 23.34 33.23
N ASN A 348 14.14 24.40 33.55
CA ASN A 348 14.61 24.68 34.90
C ASN A 348 13.47 24.91 35.89
N GLY A 349 12.32 25.40 35.43
CA GLY A 349 11.09 25.59 36.21
C GLY A 349 10.25 24.32 36.46
N PHE A 350 10.63 23.15 35.93
CA PHE A 350 9.99 21.87 36.29
C PHE A 350 10.72 21.18 37.44
N ASP A 351 10.02 20.38 38.25
CA ASP A 351 10.69 19.60 39.30
C ASP A 351 11.47 18.42 38.69
N SER A 352 12.77 18.33 39.00
CA SER A 352 13.66 17.25 38.57
C SER A 352 13.29 15.88 39.16
N SER A 353 12.52 15.83 40.25
CA SER A 353 12.09 14.59 40.88
C SER A 353 10.98 13.88 40.09
N GLU A 354 10.20 14.63 39.31
CA GLU A 354 9.02 14.11 38.59
C GLU A 354 9.34 13.25 37.37
N SER A 355 10.53 13.39 36.79
CA SER A 355 10.92 12.65 35.59
C SER A 355 12.42 12.60 35.38
N THR A 356 12.94 11.41 35.05
CA THR A 356 14.33 11.21 34.63
C THR A 356 14.71 12.03 33.41
N SER A 357 13.76 12.27 32.49
CA SER A 357 13.97 13.12 31.31
C SER A 357 14.12 14.60 31.67
N ILE A 358 13.46 15.09 32.72
CA ILE A 358 13.63 16.48 33.19
C ILE A 358 15.04 16.64 33.76
N LYS A 359 15.45 15.76 34.68
CA LYS A 359 16.80 15.79 35.25
C LYS A 359 17.86 15.71 34.16
N ALA A 360 17.73 14.75 33.24
CA ALA A 360 18.68 14.57 32.15
C ALA A 360 18.82 15.80 31.24
N VAL A 361 17.75 16.58 31.02
CA VAL A 361 17.82 17.79 30.21
C VAL A 361 18.39 18.97 30.99
N LYS A 362 18.03 19.13 32.27
CA LYS A 362 18.59 20.18 33.13
C LYS A 362 20.11 20.09 33.22
N ASP A 363 20.63 18.86 33.40
CA ASP A 363 22.06 18.59 33.52
C ASP A 363 22.86 18.91 32.24
N LEU A 364 22.19 19.09 31.10
CA LEU A 364 22.84 19.38 29.80
C LEU A 364 22.99 20.88 29.53
N PHE A 365 22.16 21.73 30.13
CA PHE A 365 22.23 23.17 29.89
C PHE A 365 23.59 23.72 30.32
N SER A 366 24.33 24.22 29.34
CA SER A 366 25.70 24.67 29.47
C SER A 366 26.06 25.55 28.28
N THR A 367 27.09 26.39 28.45
CA THR A 367 27.67 27.19 27.37
C THR A 367 28.09 26.32 26.18
N THR A 368 28.66 25.14 26.46
CA THR A 368 29.08 24.17 25.44
C THR A 368 27.90 23.67 24.61
N LEU A 369 26.77 23.33 25.26
CA LEU A 369 25.56 22.90 24.54
C LEU A 369 25.03 24.02 23.63
N ALA A 370 24.98 25.26 24.12
CA ALA A 370 24.54 26.40 23.33
C ALA A 370 25.45 26.63 22.10
N GLN A 371 26.77 26.54 22.28
CA GLN A 371 27.75 26.64 21.18
C GLN A 371 27.59 25.51 20.16
N ASN A 372 27.36 24.28 20.62
CA ASN A 372 27.12 23.12 19.74
C ASN A 372 25.84 23.30 18.92
N LEU A 373 24.74 23.74 19.55
CA LEU A 373 23.48 24.04 18.86
C LEU A 373 23.68 25.11 17.78
N ALA A 374 24.39 26.20 18.10
CA ALA A 374 24.70 27.25 17.15
C ALA A 374 25.54 26.73 15.97
N TYR A 375 26.59 25.94 16.26
CA TYR A 375 27.45 25.35 15.23
C TYR A 375 26.67 24.41 14.30
N ILE A 376 25.82 23.54 14.84
CA ILE A 376 25.02 22.62 14.00
C ILE A 376 24.04 23.41 13.15
N LYS A 377 23.33 24.37 13.76
CA LYS A 377 22.34 25.19 13.05
C LYS A 377 22.97 25.95 11.88
N SER A 378 24.13 26.58 12.10
CA SER A 378 24.77 27.40 11.07
C SER A 378 25.38 26.59 9.92
N ASN A 379 25.77 25.34 10.16
CA ASN A 379 26.57 24.57 9.19
C ASN A 379 25.84 23.39 8.55
N PHE A 380 24.83 22.81 9.22
CA PHE A 380 24.28 21.51 8.80
C PHE A 380 22.75 21.49 8.63
N CYS A 381 22.01 22.47 9.15
CA CYS A 381 20.54 22.45 9.05
C CYS A 381 20.01 22.59 7.61
N SER A 382 20.81 23.09 6.65
CA SER A 382 20.42 23.15 5.24
C SER A 382 20.18 21.75 4.63
N ILE A 383 20.80 20.70 5.20
CA ILE A 383 20.60 19.30 4.79
C ILE A 383 19.12 18.90 4.92
N SER A 384 18.44 19.30 6.01
CA SER A 384 17.02 18.97 6.22
C SER A 384 16.13 19.60 5.14
N GLY A 385 16.40 20.87 4.81
CA GLY A 385 15.71 21.57 3.73
C GLY A 385 15.94 20.91 2.37
N ALA A 386 17.15 20.43 2.09
CA ALA A 386 17.47 19.71 0.86
C ALA A 386 16.75 18.36 0.77
N ILE A 387 16.71 17.58 1.86
CA ILE A 387 15.93 16.33 1.93
C ILE A 387 14.46 16.60 1.60
N THR A 388 13.86 17.63 2.23
CA THR A 388 12.47 18.02 1.98
C THR A 388 12.22 18.37 0.51
N ARG A 389 13.14 19.10 -0.13
CA ARG A 389 13.05 19.41 -1.58
C ARG A 389 13.16 18.16 -2.46
N LEU A 390 14.04 17.22 -2.12
CA LEU A 390 14.21 15.96 -2.84
C LEU A 390 13.03 15.00 -2.68
N GLU A 391 12.24 15.15 -1.61
CA GLU A 391 11.00 14.40 -1.40
C GLU A 391 9.85 14.93 -2.27
N PHE A 392 9.94 16.16 -2.79
CA PHE A 392 8.91 16.73 -3.64
C PHE A 392 8.80 15.97 -4.97
N VAL A 393 7.58 15.86 -5.46
CA VAL A 393 7.25 15.05 -6.63
C VAL A 393 7.20 15.96 -7.84
N GLY A 394 7.84 15.54 -8.92
CA GLY A 394 7.82 16.27 -10.18
C GLY A 394 8.89 17.35 -10.27
N THR A 395 9.83 17.37 -9.33
CA THR A 395 11.09 18.11 -9.45
C THR A 395 11.85 17.66 -10.69
N GLU A 396 12.36 18.61 -11.48
CA GLU A 396 13.23 18.29 -12.61
C GLU A 396 14.54 17.67 -12.12
N LEU A 397 15.12 16.80 -12.94
CA LEU A 397 16.37 16.11 -12.62
C LEU A 397 17.49 17.13 -12.32
N CYS A 398 17.60 18.20 -13.11
CA CYS A 398 18.60 19.24 -12.91
C CYS A 398 18.44 19.90 -11.52
N ASP A 399 17.23 20.33 -11.16
CA ASP A 399 16.94 20.96 -9.87
C ASP A 399 17.23 20.04 -8.67
N ALA A 400 16.89 18.75 -8.82
CA ALA A 400 17.16 17.75 -7.80
C ALA A 400 18.67 17.53 -7.59
N LEU A 401 19.44 17.45 -8.68
CA LEU A 401 20.89 17.30 -8.62
C LEU A 401 21.58 18.58 -8.13
N ASP A 402 21.09 19.75 -8.53
CA ASP A 402 21.62 21.04 -8.07
C ASP A 402 21.35 21.26 -6.58
N THR A 403 20.22 20.75 -6.06
CA THR A 403 19.98 20.69 -4.62
C THR A 403 21.07 19.90 -3.89
N VAL A 404 21.51 18.76 -4.43
CA VAL A 404 22.59 17.94 -3.82
C VAL A 404 23.95 18.63 -3.96
N LYS A 405 24.28 19.16 -5.15
CA LYS A 405 25.52 19.92 -5.39
C LYS A 405 25.63 21.16 -4.51
N SER A 406 24.51 21.85 -4.24
CA SER A 406 24.49 23.00 -3.33
C SER A 406 24.90 22.60 -1.92
N ILE A 407 24.35 21.48 -1.41
CA ILE A 407 24.72 20.96 -0.09
C ILE A 407 26.19 20.54 -0.05
N GLU A 408 26.68 19.84 -1.07
CA GLU A 408 28.10 19.49 -1.18
C GLU A 408 29.00 20.74 -1.12
N ASN A 409 28.65 21.78 -1.88
CA ASN A 409 29.38 23.06 -1.87
C ASN A 409 29.31 23.79 -0.52
N GLU A 410 28.14 23.80 0.13
CA GLU A 410 27.97 24.39 1.46
C GLU A 410 28.84 23.65 2.49
N LEU A 411 28.78 22.33 2.53
CA LEU A 411 29.58 21.50 3.43
C LEU A 411 31.08 21.68 3.20
N ASN A 412 31.52 21.82 1.94
CA ASN A 412 32.92 22.09 1.61
C ASN A 412 33.43 23.44 2.13
N ARG A 413 32.55 24.42 2.35
CA ARG A 413 32.90 25.73 2.91
C ARG A 413 32.95 25.74 4.45
N THR A 414 32.36 24.74 5.11
CA THR A 414 32.38 24.64 6.58
C THR A 414 33.81 24.38 7.09
N ARG A 415 34.06 24.73 8.36
CA ARG A 415 35.40 24.65 8.99
C ARG A 415 35.36 23.85 10.30
N GLY A 416 36.47 23.21 10.62
CA GLY A 416 36.70 22.47 11.87
C GLY A 416 36.78 20.96 11.69
N GLU A 417 37.30 20.25 12.70
CA GLU A 417 37.55 18.81 12.62
C GLU A 417 36.28 17.99 12.31
N ILE A 418 35.16 18.34 12.94
CA ILE A 418 33.87 17.68 12.68
C ILE A 418 33.44 17.91 11.24
N SER A 419 33.56 19.15 10.75
CA SER A 419 33.25 19.51 9.36
C SER A 419 34.06 18.67 8.36
N ASP A 420 35.35 18.44 8.60
CA ASP A 420 36.18 17.63 7.68
C ASP A 420 35.75 16.16 7.63
N ARG A 421 35.29 15.61 8.76
CA ARG A 421 34.66 14.27 8.79
C ARG A 421 33.36 14.24 7.99
N ILE A 422 32.54 15.28 8.09
CA ILE A 422 31.28 15.40 7.35
C ILE A 422 31.51 15.58 5.84
N LYS A 423 32.52 16.36 5.42
CA LYS A 423 32.94 16.48 4.01
C LYS A 423 33.34 15.12 3.43
N THR A 424 34.23 14.41 4.14
CA THR A 424 34.64 13.05 3.75
C THR A 424 33.44 12.11 3.65
N LYS A 425 32.45 12.26 4.54
CA LYS A 425 31.23 11.46 4.53
C LYS A 425 30.37 11.71 3.29
N ILE A 426 30.09 12.98 2.94
CA ILE A 426 29.26 13.28 1.76
C ILE A 426 29.96 12.82 0.46
N GLU A 427 31.25 13.08 0.31
CA GLU A 427 32.05 12.62 -0.83
C GLU A 427 31.98 11.10 -0.97
N SER A 428 32.21 10.37 0.11
CA SER A 428 32.15 8.90 0.13
C SER A 428 30.76 8.36 -0.22
N VAL A 429 29.69 8.99 0.27
CA VAL A 429 28.32 8.57 0.00
C VAL A 429 27.95 8.81 -1.47
N LEU A 430 28.30 9.96 -2.04
CA LEU A 430 28.03 10.29 -3.45
C LEU A 430 28.90 9.48 -4.40
N HIS A 431 30.20 9.32 -4.12
CA HIS A 431 31.12 8.54 -4.96
C HIS A 431 30.72 7.06 -5.06
N ARG A 432 30.19 6.47 -3.98
CA ARG A 432 29.68 5.09 -3.99
C ARG A 432 28.38 4.91 -4.78
N ASN A 433 27.81 5.98 -5.33
CA ASN A 433 26.59 5.99 -6.13
C ASN A 433 26.94 6.24 -7.61
N ALA A 434 27.37 5.19 -8.33
CA ALA A 434 27.74 5.32 -9.74
C ALA A 434 26.63 5.99 -10.59
N GLY A 435 25.36 5.64 -10.31
CA GLY A 435 24.22 6.28 -10.97
C GLY A 435 24.09 7.78 -10.75
N TYR A 436 24.56 8.33 -9.61
CA TYR A 436 24.59 9.78 -9.41
C TYR A 436 25.51 10.47 -10.42
N SER A 437 26.71 9.93 -10.65
CA SER A 437 27.62 10.43 -11.68
C SER A 437 26.99 10.35 -13.07
N THR A 438 26.37 9.22 -13.41
CA THR A 438 25.66 9.04 -14.68
C THR A 438 24.52 10.05 -14.85
N LEU A 439 23.67 10.25 -13.84
CA LEU A 439 22.59 11.23 -13.91
C LEU A 439 23.09 12.67 -13.99
N CYS A 440 24.21 13.02 -13.33
CA CYS A 440 24.86 14.31 -13.51
C CYS A 440 25.30 14.53 -14.97
N LYS A 441 25.92 13.53 -15.61
CA LYS A 441 26.27 13.60 -17.04
C LYS A 441 25.04 13.75 -17.93
N ILE A 442 23.95 13.02 -17.65
CA ILE A 442 22.69 13.15 -18.37
C ILE A 442 22.11 14.57 -18.21
N ALA A 443 22.08 15.10 -17.00
CA ALA A 443 21.59 16.45 -16.73
C ALA A 443 22.44 17.54 -17.42
N ASP A 444 23.76 17.36 -17.47
CA ASP A 444 24.65 18.25 -18.21
C ASP A 444 24.34 18.23 -19.72
N ILE A 445 24.10 17.05 -20.31
CA ILE A 445 23.69 16.91 -21.73
C ILE A 445 22.34 17.60 -21.98
N LEU A 446 21.35 17.37 -21.11
CA LEU A 446 20.03 18.01 -21.21
C LEU A 446 20.11 19.54 -21.03
N SER A 447 21.18 20.04 -20.41
CA SER A 447 21.48 21.47 -20.27
C SER A 447 22.38 22.03 -21.39
N GLY A 448 22.67 21.24 -22.43
CA GLY A 448 23.46 21.66 -23.58
C GLY A 448 24.98 21.56 -23.40
N LYS A 449 25.48 20.88 -22.37
CA LYS A 449 26.91 20.63 -22.16
C LYS A 449 27.33 19.30 -22.80
N LEU A 450 28.56 19.22 -23.29
CA LEU A 450 29.13 17.98 -23.78
C LEU A 450 29.61 17.12 -22.60
N ALA A 451 29.13 15.88 -22.52
CA ALA A 451 29.61 14.89 -21.54
C ALA A 451 29.80 13.53 -22.22
N THR A 452 30.83 12.80 -21.80
CA THR A 452 31.11 11.43 -22.27
C THR A 452 30.73 10.41 -21.21
N PHE A 453 29.96 9.40 -21.60
CA PHE A 453 29.73 8.22 -20.78
C PHE A 453 30.98 7.36 -20.79
N GLU A 454 31.50 7.04 -19.61
CA GLU A 454 32.61 6.08 -19.44
C GLU A 454 32.08 4.65 -19.22
N ASP A 455 30.77 4.51 -19.03
CA ASP A 455 30.07 3.29 -18.67
C ASP A 455 29.43 2.62 -19.90
N ASP A 456 29.30 1.29 -19.86
CA ASP A 456 28.67 0.43 -20.89
C ASP A 456 27.15 0.65 -21.06
N THR A 457 26.59 1.78 -20.63
CA THR A 457 25.14 2.03 -20.74
C THR A 457 24.74 2.32 -22.19
N GLU A 458 23.92 1.45 -22.77
CA GLU A 458 23.43 1.53 -24.16
C GLU A 458 22.30 2.57 -24.35
N LEU A 459 22.36 3.70 -23.64
CA LEU A 459 21.38 4.77 -23.77
C LEU A 459 21.54 5.50 -25.10
N SER A 460 20.47 5.54 -25.90
CA SER A 460 20.44 6.36 -27.12
C SER A 460 20.18 7.83 -26.79
N PRO A 461 20.50 8.78 -27.70
CA PRO A 461 20.14 10.19 -27.51
C PRO A 461 18.64 10.40 -27.22
N ASN A 462 17.76 9.61 -27.82
CA ASN A 462 16.32 9.66 -27.55
C ASN A 462 15.99 9.18 -26.12
N ASP A 463 16.67 8.15 -25.62
CA ASP A 463 16.45 7.67 -24.24
C ASP A 463 16.78 8.76 -23.20
N LEU A 464 17.80 9.60 -23.46
CA LEU A 464 18.20 10.69 -22.56
C LEU A 464 17.08 11.71 -22.33
N THR A 465 16.24 11.97 -23.34
CA THR A 465 15.14 12.93 -23.24
C THR A 465 14.11 12.57 -22.17
N PHE A 466 14.00 11.29 -21.82
CA PHE A 466 13.06 10.80 -20.81
C PHE A 466 13.55 11.02 -19.36
N PHE A 467 14.81 11.44 -19.17
CA PHE A 467 15.36 11.67 -17.84
C PHE A 467 15.04 13.03 -17.25
N LYS A 468 14.38 13.94 -17.99
CA LYS A 468 14.09 15.32 -17.51
C LYS A 468 13.39 15.35 -16.16
N TYR A 469 12.46 14.42 -15.91
CA TYR A 469 11.75 14.25 -14.63
C TYR A 469 12.08 12.90 -13.95
N ALA A 470 13.26 12.34 -14.20
CA ALA A 470 13.69 11.09 -13.58
C ALA A 470 13.83 11.26 -12.05
N PRO A 471 13.23 10.37 -11.24
CA PRO A 471 13.36 10.46 -9.80
C PRO A 471 14.76 10.08 -9.33
N VAL A 472 15.24 10.76 -8.29
CA VAL A 472 16.52 10.48 -7.64
C VAL A 472 16.36 9.94 -6.22
N THR A 473 15.12 9.65 -5.81
CA THR A 473 14.77 9.20 -4.46
C THR A 473 13.82 8.00 -4.49
N SER A 474 13.90 7.14 -3.47
CA SER A 474 13.00 6.01 -3.24
C SER A 474 11.83 6.36 -2.31
N CYS A 475 11.54 7.66 -2.12
CA CYS A 475 10.54 8.15 -1.17
C CYS A 475 9.13 7.61 -1.45
N ASP A 476 8.79 7.30 -2.70
CA ASP A 476 7.50 6.70 -3.05
C ASP A 476 7.34 5.29 -2.50
N VAL A 477 8.43 4.50 -2.42
CA VAL A 477 8.41 3.19 -1.79
C VAL A 477 8.18 3.34 -0.28
N GLU A 478 8.86 4.28 0.37
CA GLU A 478 8.69 4.56 1.80
C GLU A 478 7.27 5.01 2.16
N ARG A 479 6.66 5.86 1.31
CA ARG A 479 5.25 6.25 1.44
C ARG A 479 4.31 5.05 1.32
N SER A 480 4.62 4.10 0.43
CA SER A 480 3.83 2.88 0.28
C SER A 480 3.87 2.00 1.54
N PHE A 481 5.00 1.94 2.26
CA PHE A 481 5.06 1.25 3.56
C PHE A 481 4.24 1.95 4.64
N SER A 482 4.15 3.28 4.59
CA SER A 482 3.26 4.02 5.51
C SER A 482 1.79 3.68 5.28
N LYS A 483 1.36 3.56 4.00
CA LYS A 483 0.02 3.08 3.65
C LYS A 483 -0.18 1.62 4.08
N TYR A 484 0.79 0.74 3.83
CA TYR A 484 0.78 -0.66 4.28
C TYR A 484 0.55 -0.76 5.79
N LYS A 485 1.30 -0.02 6.61
CA LYS A 485 1.16 0.01 8.08
C LYS A 485 -0.22 0.48 8.54
N THR A 486 -0.85 1.38 7.78
CA THR A 486 -2.21 1.87 8.08
C THR A 486 -3.28 0.83 7.71
N ILE A 487 -3.04 0.02 6.68
CA ILE A 487 -3.92 -1.10 6.30
C ILE A 487 -3.77 -2.25 7.30
N LEU A 488 -2.54 -2.59 7.70
CA LEU A 488 -2.20 -3.60 8.70
C LEU A 488 -2.05 -2.97 10.09
N SER A 489 -3.10 -2.28 10.55
CA SER A 489 -3.12 -1.64 11.87
C SER A 489 -3.24 -2.66 13.01
N ASP A 490 -2.99 -2.22 14.26
CA ASP A 490 -3.03 -3.09 15.45
C ASP A 490 -4.34 -3.88 15.60
N ASN A 491 -5.46 -3.27 15.20
CA ASN A 491 -6.79 -3.87 15.24
C ASN A 491 -7.20 -4.57 13.93
N ARG A 492 -6.29 -4.71 12.93
CA ARG A 492 -6.57 -5.27 11.61
C ARG A 492 -5.43 -6.18 11.12
N ARG A 493 -5.11 -7.21 11.90
CA ARG A 493 -3.99 -8.14 11.62
C ARG A 493 -4.39 -9.49 11.02
N SER A 494 -5.68 -9.80 10.89
CA SER A 494 -6.20 -11.13 10.51
C SER A 494 -6.19 -11.42 9.00
N PHE A 495 -5.37 -10.73 8.23
CA PHE A 495 -5.31 -10.93 6.78
C PHE A 495 -4.60 -12.22 6.38
N LYS A 496 -5.11 -12.85 5.32
CA LYS A 496 -4.25 -13.65 4.44
C LYS A 496 -3.43 -12.72 3.57
N PHE A 497 -2.14 -12.99 3.39
CA PHE A 497 -1.25 -12.10 2.65
C PHE A 497 -1.74 -11.83 1.21
N GLU A 498 -2.27 -12.84 0.51
CA GLU A 498 -2.88 -12.67 -0.82
C GLU A 498 -3.98 -11.62 -0.88
N ASN A 499 -4.77 -11.47 0.20
CA ASN A 499 -5.76 -10.40 0.25
C ASN A 499 -5.09 -9.08 0.63
N LEU A 500 -4.13 -9.10 1.57
CA LEU A 500 -3.43 -7.91 2.04
C LEU A 500 -2.74 -7.19 0.88
N LYS A 501 -2.00 -7.91 0.02
CA LYS A 501 -1.34 -7.31 -1.13
C LYS A 501 -2.32 -6.64 -2.10
N MET A 502 -3.48 -7.26 -2.34
CA MET A 502 -4.54 -6.65 -3.17
C MET A 502 -5.06 -5.37 -2.54
N HIS A 503 -5.34 -5.37 -1.23
CA HIS A 503 -5.77 -4.18 -0.50
C HIS A 503 -4.74 -3.05 -0.61
N VAL A 504 -3.46 -3.38 -0.46
CA VAL A 504 -2.35 -2.42 -0.49
C VAL A 504 -2.21 -1.80 -1.88
N VAL A 505 -2.15 -2.61 -2.94
CA VAL A 505 -2.03 -2.12 -4.33
C VAL A 505 -3.23 -1.26 -4.72
N ILE A 506 -4.46 -1.68 -4.42
CA ILE A 506 -5.66 -0.87 -4.74
C ILE A 506 -5.63 0.46 -3.97
N ASN A 507 -5.40 0.44 -2.65
CA ASN A 507 -5.40 1.63 -1.82
C ASN A 507 -4.29 2.63 -2.19
N CYS A 508 -3.09 2.12 -2.48
CA CYS A 508 -1.95 2.95 -2.85
C CYS A 508 -2.18 3.73 -4.14
N ASN A 509 -2.90 3.15 -5.10
CA ASN A 509 -3.08 3.69 -6.45
C ASN A 509 -4.40 4.44 -6.69
N CYS A 510 -5.35 4.39 -5.74
CA CYS A 510 -6.60 5.15 -5.84
C CYS A 510 -6.56 6.50 -5.11
N ASN A 511 -5.73 6.63 -4.07
CA ASN A 511 -5.62 7.85 -3.27
C ASN A 511 -4.47 8.73 -3.80
N SER A 512 -4.60 9.18 -5.03
CA SER A 512 -3.67 10.10 -5.71
C SER A 512 -3.90 11.56 -5.31
N GLU A 513 -4.15 11.83 -4.03
CA GLU A 513 -4.05 13.17 -3.46
C GLU A 513 -3.13 13.09 -2.24
N ASN A 514 -1.86 13.45 -2.48
CA ASN A 514 -1.01 14.28 -1.63
C ASN A 514 0.36 14.45 -2.28
#